data_AF-A0A5K1AUB1-F1
#
_entry.id   AF-A0A5K1AUB1-F1
#
_cell.length_a   1.000
_cell.length_b   1.000
_cell.length_c   1.000
_cell.angle_alpha   90.00
_cell.angle_beta   90.00
_cell.angle_gamma   90.00
#
_symmetry.space_group_name_H-M   'P 1'
#
loop_
_entity.id
_entity.type
_entity.pdbx_description
1 polymer ?
#
loop_
_entity_poly.entity_id
_entity_poly.type
_entity_poly.pdbx_seq_one_letter_code
_entity_poly.pdbx_strand_id
1 'polypeptide(L)' 'TSVQFNPADEIYFISGSIDGKIRIWSTSSGQVVDWTDVRDIVTAVSYSPDGQ' A
#
# COMPACT_ATOMS: atom_id res chain seq x y z
N THR A 1 10.11 0.71 -5.78
CA THR A 1 9.37 -0.05 -4.75
C THR A 1 9.42 0.72 -3.45
N SER A 2 8.26 0.97 -2.83
CA SER A 2 8.11 1.70 -1.56
C SER A 2 7.02 1.04 -0.70
N VAL A 3 7.07 1.22 0.62
CA VAL A 3 6.15 0.61 1.59
C VAL A 3 5.88 1.59 2.74
N GLN A 4 4.64 1.63 3.24
CA GLN A 4 4.28 2.43 4.41
C GLN A 4 3.11 1.82 5.18
N PHE A 5 3.20 1.80 6.51
CA PHE A 5 2.09 1.45 7.39
C PHE A 5 1.04 2.56 7.43
N ASN A 6 -0.23 2.18 7.55
CA ASN A 6 -1.30 3.15 7.79
C ASN A 6 -1.07 3.79 9.17
N PRO A 7 -1.00 5.13 9.27
CA PRO A 7 -0.77 5.80 10.55
C PRO A 7 -1.94 5.67 11.54
N ALA A 8 -3.13 5.34 11.08
CA ALA A 8 -4.34 5.19 11.90
C ALA A 8 -4.70 3.72 12.21
N ASP A 9 -4.19 2.77 11.42
CA ASP A 9 -4.51 1.34 11.57
C ASP A 9 -3.29 0.44 11.25
N GLU A 10 -2.61 -0.02 12.29
CA GLU A 10 -1.41 -0.87 12.17
C GLU A 10 -1.69 -2.25 11.53
N ILE A 11 -2.97 -2.63 11.35
CA ILE A 11 -3.35 -3.85 10.65
C ILE A 11 -3.06 -3.73 9.15
N TYR A 12 -3.01 -2.51 8.60
CA TYR A 12 -2.84 -2.29 7.18
C TYR A 12 -1.55 -1.54 6.83
N PHE A 13 -0.99 -1.91 5.68
CA PHE A 13 0.09 -1.15 5.05
C PHE A 13 -0.06 -1.17 3.53
N ILE A 14 0.50 -0.17 2.86
CA ILE A 14 0.54 -0.06 1.41
C ILE A 14 1.92 -0.37 0.87
N SER A 15 1.97 -0.92 -0.33
CA SER A 15 3.20 -1.06 -1.09
C SER A 15 3.01 -0.61 -2.54
N GLY A 16 3.97 0.13 -3.07
CA GLY A 16 4.08 0.48 -4.49
C GLY A 16 5.14 -0.37 -5.19
N SER A 17 4.83 -0.89 -6.36
CA SER A 17 5.69 -1.80 -7.12
C SER A 17 5.94 -1.34 -8.57
N ILE A 18 7.03 -1.84 -9.16
CA ILE A 18 7.42 -1.54 -10.55
C ILE A 18 6.50 -2.20 -11.59
N ASP A 19 5.69 -3.16 -11.17
CA ASP A 19 4.62 -3.76 -11.98
C ASP A 19 3.40 -2.84 -12.15
N GLY A 20 3.49 -1.60 -11.66
CA GLY A 20 2.45 -0.59 -11.72
C GLY A 20 1.27 -0.82 -10.80
N LYS A 21 1.45 -1.66 -9.77
CA LYS A 21 0.42 -1.90 -8.76
C LYS A 21 0.73 -1.23 -7.44
N ILE A 22 -0.31 -0.66 -6.85
CA ILE A 22 -0.38 -0.30 -5.44
C ILE A 22 -1.21 -1.38 -4.75
N ARG A 23 -0.70 -1.95 -3.66
CA ARG A 23 -1.36 -3.02 -2.90
C ARG A 23 -1.58 -2.57 -1.47
N ILE A 24 -2.73 -2.94 -0.91
CA ILE A 24 -3.05 -2.86 0.51
C ILE A 24 -2.91 -4.26 1.08
N TRP A 25 -2.14 -4.37 2.16
CA TRP A 25 -1.85 -5.62 2.84
C TRP A 25 -2.47 -5.62 4.22
N SER A 26 -2.97 -6.79 4.65
CA SER A 26 -3.35 -7.04 6.04
C SER A 26 -2.22 -7.79 6.74
N THR A 27 -1.71 -7.25 7.84
CA THR A 27 -0.66 -7.86 8.66
C THR A 27 -1.18 -9.09 9.41
N SER A 28 -2.46 -9.11 9.76
CA SER A 28 -3.10 -10.24 10.46
C SER A 28 -3.25 -11.48 9.58
N SER A 29 -3.56 -11.29 8.30
CA SER A 29 -3.69 -12.39 7.33
C SER A 29 -2.39 -12.69 6.56
N GLY A 30 -1.48 -11.71 6.48
CA GLY A 30 -0.29 -11.78 5.64
C GLY A 30 -0.60 -11.74 4.13
N GLN A 31 -1.77 -11.23 3.75
CA GLN A 31 -2.26 -11.24 2.37
C GLN A 31 -2.60 -9.85 1.85
N VAL A 32 -2.61 -9.71 0.53
CA VAL A 32 -3.13 -8.54 -0.18
C VAL A 32 -4.65 -8.56 -0.07
N VAL A 33 -5.23 -7.53 0.52
CA VAL A 33 -6.68 -7.39 0.70
C VAL A 33 -7.32 -6.50 -0.36
N ASP A 34 -6.54 -5.60 -0.95
CA ASP A 34 -6.97 -4.76 -2.07
C ASP A 34 -5.78 -4.30 -2.91
N TRP A 35 -6.02 -3.88 -4.15
CA TRP A 35 -5.01 -3.32 -5.03
C TRP A 35 -5.61 -2.51 -6.17
N THR A 36 -4.82 -1.60 -6.71
CA THR A 36 -5.15 -0.85 -7.93
C THR A 36 -3.98 -0.83 -8.91
N ASP A 37 -4.30 -0.68 -10.19
CA ASP A 37 -3.36 -0.59 -11.29
C ASP A 37 -3.24 0.88 -11.74
N VAL A 38 -2.05 1.45 -11.65
CA VAL A 38 -1.77 2.82 -12.08
C VAL A 38 -1.13 2.87 -13.48
N ARG A 39 -0.92 1.72 -14.13
CA ARG A 39 -0.41 1.54 -15.50
C ARG A 39 0.96 2.18 -15.76
N ASP A 40 1.72 2.47 -14.72
CA ASP A 40 3.09 3.01 -14.76
C ASP A 40 3.85 2.63 -13.48
N ILE A 41 5.17 2.77 -13.46
CA ILE A 41 6.05 2.39 -12.34
C ILE A 41 5.72 3.22 -11.09
N VAL A 42 5.45 2.54 -9.97
CA VAL A 42 5.26 3.21 -8.67
C VAL A 42 6.61 3.42 -7.98
N THR A 43 7.04 4.68 -7.90
CA THR A 43 8.31 5.09 -7.27
C THR A 43 8.17 5.38 -5.79
N ALA A 44 7.02 5.93 -5.37
CA ALA A 44 6.70 6.25 -3.97
C ALA A 44 5.20 6.07 -3.70
N VAL A 45 4.86 5.78 -2.45
CA VAL A 45 3.49 5.79 -1.93
C VAL A 45 3.50 6.52 -0.59
N SER A 46 2.42 7.22 -0.27
CA SER A 46 2.21 7.79 1.05
C SER A 46 0.75 7.72 1.46
N TYR A 47 0.47 7.36 2.71
CA TYR A 47 -0.81 7.64 3.36
C TYR A 47 -0.95 9.14 3.60
N SER A 48 -2.20 9.59 3.64
CA SER A 48 -2.52 10.88 4.24
C SER A 48 -2.24 10.85 5.75
N PRO A 49 -2.00 12.00 6.40
CA PRO A 49 -1.76 12.05 7.85
C PRO A 49 -2.92 11.50 8.70
N ASP A 50 -4.15 11.53 8.18
CA ASP A 50 -5.35 10.98 8.82
C ASP A 50 -5.62 9.51 8.46
N GLY A 51 -4.77 8.88 7.65
CA GLY A 51 -4.82 7.44 7.37
C GLY A 51 -5.88 7.01 6.35
N GLN A 52 -6.44 7.94 5.58
CA GLN A 52 -7.38 7.69 4.47
C GLN A 52 -6.69 7.54 3.11
#